data_AF-A0A4Y7TEP2-F1
#
_entry.id   AF-A0A4Y7TEP2-F1
#
_cell.length_a   1.000
_cell.length_b   1.000
_cell.length_c   1.000
_cell.angle_alpha   90.00
_cell.angle_beta   90.00
_cell.angle_gamma   90.00
#
_symmetry.space_group_name_H-M   'P 1'
#
loop_
_entity.id
_entity.type
_entity.pdbx_description
1 polymer ?
#
loop_
_entity_poly.entity_id
_entity_poly.type
_entity_poly.pdbx_seq_one_letter_code
_entity_poly.pdbx_strand_id
1 'polypeptide(L)'
;MHAHPHCMPMRAEPTVQLPRNLARPPFAEVSRDAIVAAAGPELANVPAEYIRRGLRPKANQMLAGIAGLPRSHMPASIPRSKLPSSISVPASSPSQGAMNPTHVLAVSGSKSPSGNEHILVFPVHSLVLASHCATLPRLPHASSQAGSTISMPVLPLSLPSPAAFSILHQFMYHHRLDAVLKALIPLPSQFLHNLSHQTVQSTMASPNMLHHLSSYLCSSSSSNIGTLTTHAAHVKELWQDMVALGLHDPELWDAVDLAWEIVLGALNVAAAR
;
A
#
# COMPACT_ATOMS: atom_id res chain seq x y z
N MET A 1 -38.71 -21.47 50.94
CA MET A 1 -38.28 -21.31 49.54
C MET A 1 -37.28 -20.16 49.51
N HIS A 2 -35.98 -20.45 49.45
CA HIS A 2 -34.92 -19.44 49.39
C HIS A 2 -34.32 -19.46 47.98
N ALA A 3 -34.44 -18.34 47.28
CA ALA A 3 -33.90 -18.15 45.95
C ALA A 3 -32.45 -17.64 46.06
N HIS A 4 -31.51 -18.36 45.45
CA HIS A 4 -30.14 -17.90 45.24
C HIS A 4 -30.08 -16.92 44.05
N PRO A 5 -29.38 -15.79 44.16
CA PRO A 5 -29.11 -14.95 43.01
C PRO A 5 -27.98 -15.58 42.17
N HIS A 6 -28.28 -15.88 40.92
CA HIS A 6 -27.31 -16.30 39.91
C HIS A 6 -26.34 -15.14 39.62
N CYS A 7 -25.07 -15.33 39.96
CA CYS A 7 -23.97 -14.49 39.50
C CYS A 7 -23.76 -14.76 37.99
N MET A 8 -24.03 -13.78 37.15
CA MET A 8 -23.70 -13.83 35.72
C MET A 8 -22.19 -13.60 35.56
N PRO A 9 -21.46 -14.46 34.83
CA PRO A 9 -20.04 -14.24 34.57
C PRO A 9 -19.88 -13.02 33.66
N MET A 10 -19.12 -12.03 34.12
CA MET A 10 -18.68 -10.92 33.27
C MET A 10 -17.87 -11.50 32.10
N ARG A 11 -18.28 -11.19 30.86
CA ARG A 11 -17.48 -11.45 29.67
C ARG A 11 -16.17 -10.68 29.80
N ALA A 12 -15.06 -11.39 29.97
CA ALA A 12 -13.74 -10.81 29.82
C ALA A 12 -13.61 -10.27 28.39
N GLU A 13 -13.37 -8.98 28.24
CA GLU A 13 -13.08 -8.41 26.92
C GLU A 13 -11.79 -9.03 26.38
N PRO A 14 -11.76 -9.42 25.08
CA PRO A 14 -10.57 -10.01 24.49
C PRO A 14 -9.42 -9.00 24.56
N THR A 15 -8.39 -9.34 25.32
CA THR A 15 -7.17 -8.54 25.43
C THR A 15 -6.44 -8.61 24.09
N VAL A 16 -6.46 -7.50 23.35
CA VAL A 16 -5.78 -7.42 22.05
C VAL A 16 -4.26 -7.42 22.29
N GLN A 17 -3.62 -8.56 22.07
CA GLN A 17 -2.15 -8.64 22.09
C GLN A 17 -1.60 -8.21 20.73
N LEU A 18 -1.00 -7.01 20.70
CA LEU A 18 -0.29 -6.51 19.53
C LEU A 18 1.17 -6.99 19.57
N PRO A 19 1.75 -7.41 18.43
CA PRO A 19 3.15 -7.80 18.39
C PRO A 19 4.04 -6.59 18.65
N ARG A 20 5.12 -6.76 19.42
CA ARG A 20 6.06 -5.66 19.67
C ARG A 20 6.70 -5.15 18.38
N ASN A 21 7.02 -6.04 17.46
CA ASN A 21 7.67 -5.75 16.18
C ASN A 21 6.91 -6.41 15.03
N LEU A 22 6.88 -5.75 13.87
CA LEU A 22 6.42 -6.34 12.62
C LEU A 22 7.61 -7.05 11.96
N ALA A 23 7.53 -8.37 11.80
CA ALA A 23 8.65 -9.13 11.24
C ALA A 23 8.83 -8.80 9.75
N ARG A 24 10.06 -8.48 9.34
CA ARG A 24 10.41 -8.35 7.93
C ARG A 24 10.68 -9.74 7.34
N PRO A 25 10.11 -10.09 6.17
CA PRO A 25 10.42 -11.34 5.50
C PRO A 25 11.89 -11.32 5.03
N PRO A 26 12.48 -12.50 4.75
CA PRO A 26 13.79 -12.56 4.10
C PRO A 26 13.79 -11.75 2.80
N PHE A 27 14.93 -11.13 2.52
CA PHE A 27 15.09 -10.39 1.28
C PHE A 27 14.90 -11.31 0.06
N ALA A 28 14.06 -10.86 -0.88
CA ALA A 28 13.91 -11.46 -2.19
C ALA A 28 14.07 -10.37 -3.25
N GLU A 29 15.03 -10.56 -4.16
CA GLU A 29 15.19 -9.69 -5.32
C GLU A 29 14.07 -9.96 -6.32
N VAL A 30 13.67 -8.93 -7.06
CA VAL A 30 12.63 -9.07 -8.09
C VAL A 30 13.09 -9.96 -9.24
N SER A 31 12.15 -10.68 -9.85
CA SER A 31 12.44 -11.58 -10.97
C SER A 31 12.90 -10.82 -12.21
N ARG A 32 14.10 -11.14 -12.70
CA ARG A 32 14.62 -10.62 -13.97
C ARG A 32 13.72 -11.00 -15.15
N ASP A 33 13.17 -12.22 -15.15
CA ASP A 33 12.22 -12.66 -16.17
C ASP A 33 10.94 -11.81 -16.17
N ALA A 34 10.44 -11.44 -14.98
CA ALA A 34 9.28 -10.56 -14.86
C ALA A 34 9.55 -9.15 -15.41
N ILE A 35 10.74 -8.59 -15.17
CA ILE A 35 11.17 -7.31 -15.74
C ILE A 35 11.25 -7.38 -17.27
N VAL A 36 11.90 -8.41 -17.81
CA VAL A 36 12.03 -8.62 -19.25
C VAL A 36 10.67 -8.81 -19.92
N ALA A 37 9.77 -9.56 -19.29
CA ALA A 37 8.41 -9.72 -19.79
C ALA A 37 7.63 -8.39 -19.79
N ALA A 38 7.87 -7.52 -18.79
CA ALA A 38 7.15 -6.26 -18.63
C ALA A 38 7.61 -5.13 -19.55
N ALA A 39 8.90 -5.08 -19.91
CA ALA A 39 9.48 -3.99 -20.69
C ALA A 39 10.09 -4.41 -22.03
N GLY A 40 10.63 -5.62 -22.11
CA GLY A 40 11.35 -6.11 -23.27
C GLY A 40 12.74 -6.66 -22.95
N PRO A 41 13.39 -7.33 -23.93
CA PRO A 41 14.70 -7.96 -23.75
C PRO A 41 15.84 -6.96 -23.49
N GLU A 42 15.67 -5.68 -23.82
CA GLU A 42 16.68 -4.64 -23.61
C GLU A 42 16.99 -4.37 -22.13
N LEU A 43 16.08 -4.73 -21.22
CA LEU A 43 16.31 -4.61 -19.78
C LEU A 43 16.88 -5.88 -19.13
N ALA A 44 17.16 -6.94 -19.89
CA ALA A 44 17.56 -8.24 -19.34
C ALA A 44 18.81 -8.20 -18.44
N ASN A 45 19.73 -7.28 -18.73
CA ASN A 45 20.99 -7.12 -18.00
C ASN A 45 21.02 -5.85 -17.12
N VAL A 46 19.89 -5.15 -16.97
CA VAL A 46 19.83 -3.92 -16.18
C VAL A 46 19.43 -4.26 -14.74
N PRO A 47 20.22 -3.85 -13.72
CA PRO A 47 19.85 -4.07 -12.33
C PRO A 47 18.49 -3.44 -11.99
N ALA A 48 17.66 -4.15 -11.22
CA ALA A 48 16.32 -3.70 -10.86
C ALA A 48 16.32 -2.33 -10.15
N GLU A 49 17.32 -2.06 -9.31
CA GLU A 49 17.51 -0.75 -8.67
C GLU A 49 17.71 0.38 -9.69
N TYR A 50 18.50 0.14 -10.74
CA TYR A 50 18.72 1.13 -11.79
C TYR A 50 17.42 1.42 -12.56
N ILE A 51 16.60 0.39 -12.80
CA ILE A 51 15.27 0.54 -13.41
C ILE A 51 14.37 1.39 -12.51
N ARG A 52 14.25 1.07 -11.22
CA ARG A 52 13.47 1.86 -10.25
C ARG A 52 13.91 3.33 -10.24
N ARG A 53 15.22 3.59 -10.19
CA ARG A 53 15.78 4.94 -10.27
C ARG A 53 15.43 5.65 -11.57
N GLY A 54 15.43 4.95 -12.71
CA GLY A 54 15.02 5.47 -14.01
C GLY A 54 13.52 5.73 -14.16
N LEU A 55 12.68 5.06 -13.37
CA LEU A 55 11.23 5.25 -13.34
C LEU A 55 10.82 6.49 -12.53
N ARG A 56 11.55 6.83 -11.46
CA ARG A 56 11.22 7.95 -10.56
C ARG A 56 11.00 9.29 -11.29
N PRO A 57 11.87 9.76 -12.21
CA PRO A 57 11.63 11.00 -12.96
C PRO A 57 10.39 10.96 -13.87
N LYS A 58 9.92 9.76 -14.23
CA LYS A 58 8.75 9.52 -15.09
C LYS A 58 7.45 9.35 -14.30
N ALA A 59 7.50 9.39 -12.97
CA ALA A 59 6.34 9.17 -12.10
C ALA A 59 5.16 10.08 -12.44
N ASN A 60 5.41 11.39 -12.59
CA ASN A 60 4.38 12.37 -12.92
C ASN A 60 3.74 12.10 -14.29
N GLN A 61 4.53 11.66 -15.27
CA GLN A 61 4.04 11.34 -16.62
C GLN A 61 3.16 10.09 -16.61
N MET A 62 3.59 9.04 -15.91
CA MET A 62 2.84 7.80 -15.72
C MET A 62 1.52 8.03 -14.98
N LEU A 63 1.55 8.82 -13.90
CA LEU A 63 0.36 9.12 -13.12
C LEU A 63 -0.59 10.08 -13.84
N ALA A 64 -0.06 11.01 -14.65
CA ALA A 64 -0.88 11.83 -15.53
C ALA A 64 -1.64 10.97 -16.55
N GLY A 65 -1.01 9.95 -17.12
CA GLY A 65 -1.69 9.01 -18.02
C GLY A 65 -2.76 8.17 -17.32
N ILE A 66 -2.50 7.72 -16.09
CA ILE A 66 -3.50 7.06 -15.24
C ILE A 66 -4.69 7.99 -14.95
N ALA A 67 -4.42 9.24 -14.53
CA ALA A 67 -5.45 10.21 -14.19
C ALA A 67 -6.24 10.70 -15.42
N GLY A 68 -5.64 10.64 -16.60
CA GLY A 68 -6.26 11.00 -17.88
C GLY A 68 -7.24 9.96 -18.44
N LEU A 69 -7.39 8.79 -17.80
CA LEU A 69 -8.35 7.78 -18.22
C LEU A 69 -9.80 8.18 -17.90
N PRO A 70 -10.76 8.02 -18.83
CA PRO A 70 -12.16 8.30 -18.55
C PRO A 70 -12.73 7.39 -17.44
N ARG A 71 -13.30 7.99 -16.38
CA ARG A 71 -13.92 7.26 -15.26
C ARG A 71 -15.08 6.35 -15.68
N SER A 72 -15.74 6.64 -16.80
CA SER A 72 -16.80 5.79 -17.36
C SER A 72 -16.29 4.41 -17.77
N HIS A 73 -15.02 4.29 -18.16
CA HIS A 73 -14.38 3.03 -18.52
C HIS A 73 -13.44 2.49 -17.43
N MET A 74 -13.07 3.33 -16.46
CA MET A 74 -12.19 2.97 -15.35
C MET A 74 -12.80 3.36 -14.00
N PRO A 75 -13.86 2.68 -13.54
CA PRO A 75 -14.41 2.90 -12.21
C PRO A 75 -13.41 2.45 -11.13
N ALA A 76 -13.46 3.07 -9.94
CA ALA A 76 -12.58 2.72 -8.83
C ALA A 76 -12.85 1.31 -8.26
N SER A 77 -14.06 0.79 -8.45
CA SER A 77 -14.42 -0.58 -8.10
C SER A 77 -15.44 -1.18 -9.08
N ILE A 78 -15.40 -2.50 -9.23
CA ILE A 78 -16.29 -3.27 -10.11
C ILE A 78 -16.80 -4.50 -9.33
N PRO A 79 -18.08 -4.89 -9.48
CA PRO A 79 -18.55 -6.17 -8.99
C PRO A 79 -17.75 -7.34 -9.57
N ARG A 80 -17.33 -8.29 -8.74
CA ARG A 80 -16.51 -9.45 -9.13
C ARG A 80 -17.14 -10.25 -10.27
N SER A 81 -18.46 -10.39 -10.26
CA SER A 81 -19.23 -11.06 -11.32
C SER A 81 -19.18 -10.36 -12.68
N LYS A 82 -18.77 -9.08 -12.71
CA LYS A 82 -18.66 -8.24 -13.91
C LYS A 82 -17.22 -7.92 -14.28
N LEU A 83 -16.23 -8.58 -13.66
CA LEU A 83 -14.82 -8.31 -13.95
C LEU A 83 -14.46 -8.84 -15.34
N PRO A 84 -14.09 -7.97 -16.30
CA PRO A 84 -13.69 -8.43 -17.63
C PRO A 84 -12.23 -8.92 -17.61
N SER A 85 -11.82 -9.67 -18.62
CA SER A 85 -10.42 -10.08 -18.83
C SER A 85 -9.54 -8.95 -19.39
N SER A 86 -10.15 -7.94 -20.02
CA SER A 86 -9.47 -6.74 -20.53
C SER A 86 -10.41 -5.54 -20.46
N ILE A 87 -9.83 -4.35 -20.33
CA ILE A 87 -10.55 -3.07 -20.39
C ILE A 87 -9.99 -2.27 -21.55
N SER A 88 -10.87 -1.85 -22.45
CA SER A 88 -10.54 -0.98 -23.57
C SER A 88 -10.99 0.44 -23.25
N VAL A 89 -10.05 1.38 -23.31
CA VAL A 89 -10.26 2.80 -23.06
C VAL A 89 -9.90 3.59 -24.31
N PRO A 90 -10.65 4.65 -24.65
CA PRO A 90 -10.18 5.62 -25.64
C PRO A 90 -8.80 6.14 -25.22
N ALA A 91 -7.84 6.07 -26.14
CA ALA A 91 -6.56 6.72 -25.96
C ALA A 91 -6.82 8.22 -25.86
N SER A 92 -6.64 8.79 -24.67
CA SER A 92 -6.62 10.23 -24.52
C SER A 92 -5.51 10.78 -25.41
N SER A 93 -5.79 11.83 -26.20
CA SER A 93 -4.73 12.56 -26.89
C SER A 93 -3.66 12.88 -25.85
N PRO A 94 -2.39 12.46 -26.05
CA PRO A 94 -1.38 12.64 -25.03
C PRO A 94 -1.28 14.13 -24.74
N SER A 95 -1.73 14.56 -23.56
CA SER A 95 -1.22 15.79 -22.98
C SER A 95 0.30 15.65 -22.99
N GLN A 96 1.03 16.69 -23.42
CA GLN A 96 2.46 16.59 -23.74
C GLN A 96 3.22 15.81 -22.65
N GLY A 97 3.61 14.57 -22.96
CA GLY A 97 4.39 13.70 -22.08
C GLY A 97 3.63 12.72 -21.17
N ALA A 98 2.30 12.61 -21.20
CA ALA A 98 1.59 11.58 -20.42
C ALA A 98 1.90 10.15 -20.94
N MET A 99 2.15 9.22 -20.02
CA MET A 99 2.42 7.81 -20.33
C MET A 99 1.21 6.95 -19.96
N ASN A 100 0.65 6.27 -20.95
CA ASN A 100 -0.53 5.45 -20.75
C ASN A 100 -0.21 4.18 -19.93
N PRO A 101 -1.11 3.78 -19.01
CA PRO A 101 -0.98 2.52 -18.30
C PRO A 101 -1.06 1.33 -19.27
N THR A 102 -0.44 0.24 -18.86
CA THR A 102 -0.30 -0.98 -19.66
C THR A 102 -1.25 -2.09 -19.24
N HIS A 103 -1.68 -2.05 -17.99
CA HIS A 103 -2.43 -3.11 -17.32
C HIS A 103 -3.42 -2.50 -16.33
N VAL A 104 -4.37 -3.31 -15.91
CA VAL A 104 -5.29 -2.98 -14.83
C VAL A 104 -5.19 -4.06 -13.75
N LEU A 105 -4.95 -3.69 -12.49
CA LEU A 105 -5.05 -4.60 -11.37
C LEU A 105 -6.48 -4.65 -10.84
N ALA A 106 -6.97 -5.85 -10.63
CA ALA A 106 -8.22 -6.17 -9.95
C ALA A 106 -7.89 -6.69 -8.54
N VAL A 107 -7.84 -5.79 -7.57
CA VAL A 107 -7.37 -6.05 -6.21
C VAL A 107 -8.53 -6.49 -5.32
N SER A 108 -8.38 -7.66 -4.69
CA SER A 108 -9.40 -8.28 -3.86
C SER A 108 -8.83 -8.88 -2.57
N GLY A 109 -9.67 -9.05 -1.56
CA GLY A 109 -9.24 -9.52 -0.24
C GLY A 109 -9.11 -11.04 -0.20
N SER A 110 -7.95 -11.53 0.23
CA SER A 110 -7.62 -12.97 0.31
C SER A 110 -8.50 -13.77 1.28
N LYS A 111 -9.06 -13.11 2.32
CA LYS A 111 -9.85 -13.76 3.37
C LYS A 111 -11.34 -13.45 3.34
N SER A 112 -11.88 -12.92 2.23
CA SER A 112 -13.32 -12.61 2.18
C SER A 112 -14.13 -13.92 2.13
N PRO A 113 -14.84 -14.34 3.21
CA PRO A 113 -15.45 -15.66 3.25
C PRO A 113 -16.72 -15.74 2.40
N SER A 114 -17.34 -14.60 2.04
CA SER A 114 -18.58 -14.52 1.23
C SER A 114 -19.12 -13.09 1.00
N GLY A 115 -18.37 -12.02 1.30
CA GLY A 115 -19.00 -10.69 1.53
C GLY A 115 -18.58 -9.51 0.66
N ASN A 116 -17.34 -9.44 0.16
CA ASN A 116 -16.94 -8.27 -0.64
C ASN A 116 -17.10 -8.56 -2.14
N GLU A 117 -18.29 -8.27 -2.65
CA GLU A 117 -18.59 -8.39 -4.08
C GLU A 117 -17.79 -7.40 -4.92
N HIS A 118 -17.30 -6.30 -4.35
CA HIS A 118 -16.57 -5.28 -5.09
C HIS A 118 -15.06 -5.48 -5.03
N ILE A 119 -14.44 -5.40 -6.20
CA ILE A 119 -13.00 -5.44 -6.40
C ILE A 119 -12.53 -4.02 -6.70
N LEU A 120 -11.43 -3.60 -6.08
CA LEU A 120 -10.79 -2.33 -6.40
C LEU A 120 -9.99 -2.43 -7.69
N VAL A 121 -10.06 -1.39 -8.52
CA VAL A 121 -9.46 -1.39 -9.86
C VAL A 121 -8.39 -0.33 -9.94
N PHE A 122 -7.17 -0.71 -10.34
CA PHE A 122 -6.02 0.18 -10.43
C PHE A 122 -5.35 0.06 -11.80
N PRO A 123 -5.37 1.09 -12.65
CA PRO A 123 -4.49 1.13 -13.83
C PRO A 123 -3.03 1.26 -13.39
N VAL A 124 -2.15 0.52 -14.07
CA VAL A 124 -0.73 0.39 -13.70
C VAL A 124 0.20 0.24 -14.91
N HIS A 125 1.48 0.50 -14.66
CA HIS A 125 2.58 0.16 -15.56
C HIS A 125 3.21 -1.14 -15.08
N SER A 126 3.22 -2.18 -15.93
CA SER A 126 3.77 -3.50 -15.59
C SER A 126 5.21 -3.41 -15.10
N LEU A 127 6.02 -2.54 -15.70
CA LEU A 127 7.41 -2.35 -15.32
C LEU A 127 7.58 -1.78 -13.91
N VAL A 128 6.64 -0.94 -13.44
CA VAL A 128 6.63 -0.47 -12.04
C VAL A 128 6.40 -1.68 -11.13
N LEU A 129 5.36 -2.47 -11.37
CA LEU A 129 5.09 -3.66 -10.56
C LEU A 129 6.24 -4.67 -10.57
N ALA A 130 6.76 -5.02 -11.75
CA ALA A 130 7.83 -5.99 -11.92
C ALA A 130 9.16 -5.54 -11.29
N SER A 131 9.39 -4.24 -11.15
CA SER A 131 10.61 -3.71 -10.52
C SER A 131 10.49 -3.52 -9.00
N HIS A 132 9.29 -3.55 -8.44
CA HIS A 132 9.04 -3.36 -7.00
C HIS A 132 8.62 -4.64 -6.26
N CYS A 133 7.86 -5.53 -6.89
CA CYS A 133 7.20 -6.64 -6.22
C CYS A 133 7.85 -7.98 -6.59
N ALA A 134 8.52 -8.64 -5.63
CA ALA A 134 9.25 -9.88 -5.88
C ALA A 134 8.36 -11.14 -5.98
N THR A 135 7.14 -11.10 -5.43
CA THR A 135 6.23 -12.27 -5.42
C THR A 135 5.23 -12.27 -6.56
N LEU A 136 5.17 -11.20 -7.37
CA LEU A 136 4.24 -11.16 -8.50
C LEU A 136 4.63 -12.20 -9.56
N PRO A 137 3.66 -12.92 -10.14
CA PRO A 137 3.92 -13.80 -11.26
C PRO A 137 4.35 -12.98 -12.49
N ARG A 138 4.88 -13.69 -13.49
CA ARG A 138 5.13 -13.09 -14.80
C ARG A 138 3.85 -12.46 -15.33
N LEU A 139 3.90 -11.16 -15.62
CA LEU A 139 2.77 -10.43 -16.17
C LEU A 139 2.62 -10.75 -17.66
N PRO A 140 1.37 -10.85 -18.18
CA PRO A 140 1.15 -11.01 -19.60
C PRO A 140 1.67 -9.80 -20.37
N HIS A 141 1.90 -9.95 -21.67
CA HIS A 141 2.25 -8.81 -22.51
C HIS A 141 1.07 -7.85 -22.58
N ALA A 142 1.36 -6.55 -22.48
CA ALA A 142 0.35 -5.52 -22.71
C ALA A 142 -0.13 -5.61 -24.17
N SER A 143 -1.45 -5.52 -24.37
CA SER A 143 -2.00 -5.48 -25.73
C SER A 143 -1.55 -4.20 -26.43
N SER A 144 -1.17 -4.32 -27.72
CA SER A 144 -0.77 -3.18 -28.53
C SER A 144 -1.90 -2.14 -28.62
N GLN A 145 -1.54 -0.86 -28.61
CA GLN A 145 -2.47 0.21 -29.00
C GLN A 145 -2.93 -0.05 -30.44
N ALA A 146 -4.24 -0.04 -30.67
CA ALA A 146 -4.84 -0.19 -31.98
C ALA A 146 -5.65 1.07 -32.29
N GLY A 147 -5.10 1.95 -33.13
CA GLY A 147 -5.71 3.23 -33.45
C GLY A 147 -5.85 4.13 -32.22
N SER A 148 -7.08 4.61 -31.96
CA SER A 148 -7.40 5.52 -30.86
C SER A 148 -7.85 4.82 -29.58
N THR A 149 -7.58 3.53 -29.42
CA THR A 149 -8.00 2.75 -28.24
C THR A 149 -6.81 2.00 -27.64
N ILE A 150 -6.75 2.00 -26.30
CA ILE A 150 -5.78 1.23 -25.52
C ILE A 150 -6.54 0.07 -24.90
N SER A 151 -6.12 -1.16 -25.18
CA SER A 151 -6.64 -2.35 -24.53
C SER A 151 -5.65 -2.78 -23.45
N MET A 152 -6.12 -2.91 -22.21
CA MET A 152 -5.30 -3.32 -21.08
C MET A 152 -5.83 -4.64 -20.52
N PRO A 153 -5.00 -5.69 -20.39
CA PRO A 153 -5.40 -6.89 -19.68
C PRO A 153 -5.65 -6.58 -18.19
N VAL A 154 -6.67 -7.24 -17.63
CA VAL A 154 -7.02 -7.16 -16.22
C VAL A 154 -6.34 -8.30 -15.47
N LEU A 155 -5.59 -7.95 -14.43
CA LEU A 155 -4.80 -8.87 -13.63
C LEU A 155 -5.43 -9.03 -12.25
N PRO A 156 -5.92 -10.21 -11.87
CA PRO A 156 -6.39 -10.44 -10.52
C PRO A 156 -5.22 -10.43 -9.54
N LEU A 157 -5.39 -9.70 -8.43
CA LEU A 157 -4.44 -9.63 -7.34
C LEU A 157 -5.17 -9.84 -6.01
N SER A 158 -4.76 -10.84 -5.25
CA SER A 158 -5.33 -11.11 -3.92
C SER A 158 -4.37 -10.61 -2.85
N LEU A 159 -4.84 -9.70 -2.00
CA LEU A 159 -4.06 -9.11 -0.92
C LEU A 159 -4.72 -9.35 0.45
N PRO A 160 -3.93 -9.37 1.55
CA PRO A 160 -4.47 -9.33 2.90
C PRO A 160 -5.44 -8.17 3.16
N SER A 161 -5.10 -6.93 2.77
CA SER A 161 -5.94 -5.73 2.92
C SER A 161 -5.97 -4.86 1.64
N PRO A 162 -6.92 -5.13 0.71
CA PRO A 162 -7.06 -4.35 -0.53
C PRO A 162 -7.15 -2.82 -0.34
N ALA A 163 -7.70 -2.36 0.80
CA ALA A 163 -7.84 -0.95 1.08
C ALA A 163 -6.47 -0.25 1.23
N ALA A 164 -5.48 -0.94 1.80
CA ALA A 164 -4.13 -0.42 1.99
C ALA A 164 -3.34 -0.30 0.67
N PHE A 165 -3.73 -1.05 -0.37
CA PHE A 165 -3.01 -1.07 -1.64
C PHE A 165 -2.91 0.30 -2.32
N SER A 166 -3.88 1.20 -2.11
CA SER A 166 -3.82 2.56 -2.67
C SER A 166 -2.59 3.35 -2.22
N ILE A 167 -2.12 3.12 -0.98
CA ILE A 167 -0.91 3.73 -0.42
C ILE A 167 0.33 3.18 -1.14
N LEU A 168 0.41 1.85 -1.30
CA LEU A 168 1.51 1.17 -1.99
C LEU A 168 1.58 1.54 -3.46
N HIS A 169 0.42 1.62 -4.13
CA HIS A 169 0.31 2.07 -5.51
C HIS A 169 0.95 3.44 -5.67
N GLN A 170 0.57 4.43 -4.86
CA GLN A 170 1.16 5.78 -4.93
C GLN A 170 2.65 5.81 -4.57
N PHE A 171 3.06 5.01 -3.58
CA PHE A 171 4.47 4.93 -3.16
C PHE A 171 5.37 4.39 -4.28
N MET A 172 4.95 3.33 -4.99
CA MET A 172 5.74 2.75 -6.09
C MET A 172 6.04 3.73 -7.23
N TYR A 173 5.25 4.81 -7.38
CA TYR A 173 5.57 5.87 -8.33
C TYR A 173 6.41 6.99 -7.70
N HIS A 174 5.96 7.56 -6.58
CA HIS A 174 6.54 8.80 -6.05
C HIS A 174 7.66 8.60 -5.02
N HIS A 175 7.76 7.42 -4.40
CA HIS A 175 8.66 7.15 -3.27
C HIS A 175 8.54 8.15 -2.10
N ARG A 176 7.33 8.65 -1.87
CA ARG A 176 7.06 9.66 -0.85
C ARG A 176 6.71 9.03 0.50
N LEU A 177 7.71 8.94 1.38
CA LEU A 177 7.52 8.44 2.76
C LEU A 177 6.51 9.30 3.53
N ASP A 178 6.44 10.60 3.24
CA ASP A 178 5.56 11.53 3.93
C ASP A 178 4.08 11.24 3.61
N ALA A 179 3.80 10.89 2.36
CA ALA A 179 2.47 10.45 1.93
C ALA A 179 2.08 9.11 2.59
N VAL A 180 3.03 8.18 2.73
CA VAL A 180 2.80 6.89 3.41
C VAL A 180 2.46 7.11 4.89
N LEU A 181 3.31 7.81 5.64
CA LEU A 181 3.09 8.04 7.06
C LEU A 181 1.79 8.81 7.33
N LYS A 182 1.51 9.84 6.51
CA LYS A 182 0.28 10.63 6.60
C LYS A 182 -0.98 9.79 6.36
N ALA A 183 -0.91 8.79 5.49
CA ALA A 183 -2.04 7.90 5.21
C ALA A 183 -2.28 6.89 6.35
N LEU A 184 -1.25 6.55 7.13
CA LEU A 184 -1.34 5.60 8.23
C LEU A 184 -1.81 6.25 9.54
N ILE A 185 -1.19 7.38 9.91
CA ILE A 185 -1.37 8.02 11.21
C ILE A 185 -1.32 9.56 11.16
N PRO A 186 -2.10 10.25 12.01
CA PRO A 186 -1.94 11.67 12.26
C PRO A 186 -0.54 12.00 12.81
N LEU A 187 0.16 12.91 12.12
CA LEU A 187 1.47 13.40 12.54
C LEU A 187 1.56 14.93 12.36
N PRO A 188 2.43 15.62 13.12
CA PRO A 188 2.64 17.05 12.94
C PRO A 188 3.10 17.37 11.50
N SER A 189 2.50 18.39 10.89
CA SER A 189 2.84 18.79 9.50
C SER A 189 4.31 19.14 9.32
N GLN A 190 4.93 19.78 10.32
CA GLN A 190 6.35 20.10 10.37
C GLN A 190 7.27 18.87 10.34
N PHE A 191 6.83 17.75 10.92
CA PHE A 191 7.56 16.49 10.87
C PHE A 191 7.49 15.89 9.46
N LEU A 192 6.29 15.87 8.86
CA LEU A 192 6.07 15.34 7.52
C LEU A 192 6.78 16.17 6.43
N HIS A 193 6.85 17.49 6.58
CA HIS A 193 7.48 18.37 5.58
C HIS A 193 8.98 18.10 5.41
N ASN A 194 9.66 17.72 6.48
CA ASN A 194 11.11 17.45 6.49
C ASN A 194 11.42 15.94 6.49
N LEU A 195 10.46 15.11 6.09
CA LEU A 195 10.62 13.67 6.16
C LEU A 195 11.55 13.19 5.05
N SER A 196 12.64 12.56 5.48
CA SER A 196 13.58 11.81 4.67
C SER A 196 13.82 10.46 5.32
N HIS A 197 14.47 9.53 4.61
CA HIS A 197 14.89 8.27 5.20
C HIS A 197 15.80 8.47 6.43
N GLN A 198 16.70 9.45 6.37
CA GLN A 198 17.55 9.82 7.51
C GLN A 198 16.71 10.34 8.69
N THR A 199 15.68 11.15 8.43
CA THR A 199 14.76 11.65 9.47
C THR A 199 14.04 10.48 10.17
N VAL A 200 13.62 9.46 9.40
CA VAL A 200 13.02 8.24 9.94
C VAL A 200 14.00 7.52 10.86
N GLN A 201 15.22 7.27 10.39
CA GLN A 201 16.25 6.58 11.17
C GLN A 201 16.65 7.34 12.45
N SER A 202 16.84 8.66 12.37
CA SER A 202 17.16 9.48 13.54
C SER A 202 16.02 9.52 14.56
N THR A 203 14.78 9.48 14.08
CA THR A 203 13.59 9.43 14.95
C THR A 203 13.50 8.08 15.65
N MET A 204 13.69 6.98 14.92
CA MET A 204 13.73 5.62 15.48
C MET A 204 14.82 5.46 16.55
N ALA A 205 15.97 6.12 16.39
CA ALA A 205 17.05 6.12 17.36
C ALA A 205 16.84 7.07 18.56
N SER A 206 15.77 7.88 18.57
CA SER A 206 15.52 8.92 19.58
C SER A 206 14.27 8.62 20.42
N PRO A 207 14.42 8.06 21.64
CA PRO A 207 13.30 7.77 22.52
C PRO A 207 12.43 8.99 22.83
N ASN A 208 13.06 10.17 23.00
CA ASN A 208 12.35 11.42 23.28
C ASN A 208 11.46 11.85 22.10
N MET A 209 11.95 11.70 20.87
CA MET A 209 11.17 12.04 19.68
C MET A 209 10.02 11.05 19.47
N LEU A 210 10.27 9.75 19.63
CA LEU A 210 9.20 8.74 19.58
C LEU A 210 8.12 9.03 20.62
N HIS A 211 8.50 9.31 21.87
CA HIS A 211 7.55 9.65 22.93
C HIS A 211 6.75 10.92 22.59
N HIS A 212 7.38 11.94 22.01
CA HIS A 212 6.67 13.15 21.56
C HIS A 212 5.64 12.80 20.49
N LEU A 213 6.03 12.09 19.43
CA LEU A 213 5.10 11.73 18.34
C LEU A 213 3.98 10.81 18.83
N SER A 214 4.26 9.87 19.72
CA SER A 214 3.26 9.02 20.39
C SER A 214 2.29 9.83 21.24
N SER A 215 2.78 10.80 22.01
CA SER A 215 1.95 11.69 22.82
C SER A 215 1.07 12.59 21.94
N TYR A 216 1.61 13.05 20.80
CA TYR A 216 0.86 13.81 19.80
C TYR A 216 -0.26 12.96 19.21
N LEU A 217 0.05 11.75 18.75
CA LEU A 217 -0.94 10.83 18.19
C LEU A 217 -2.05 10.52 19.22
N CYS A 218 -1.67 10.15 20.45
CA CYS A 218 -2.61 9.91 21.55
C CYS A 218 -3.53 11.12 21.79
N SER A 219 -2.98 12.33 21.85
CA SER A 219 -3.76 13.56 22.07
C SER A 219 -4.68 13.86 20.88
N SER A 220 -4.20 13.68 19.64
CA SER A 220 -4.99 13.90 18.42
C SER A 220 -6.16 12.92 18.27
N SER A 221 -6.02 11.73 18.86
CA SER A 221 -7.08 10.71 18.94
C SER A 221 -7.95 10.86 20.19
N SER A 222 -7.85 11.97 20.93
CA SER A 222 -8.57 12.20 22.21
C SER A 222 -8.34 11.09 23.24
N SER A 223 -7.15 10.47 23.23
CA SER A 223 -6.80 9.28 24.02
C SER A 223 -7.75 8.09 23.83
N ASN A 224 -8.49 8.04 22.72
CA ASN A 224 -9.42 6.97 22.41
C ASN A 224 -8.66 5.70 21.95
N ILE A 225 -8.67 4.66 22.79
CA ILE A 225 -8.00 3.38 22.51
C ILE A 225 -8.56 2.74 21.22
N GLY A 226 -9.86 2.86 20.95
CA GLY A 226 -10.47 2.35 19.72
C GLY A 226 -9.86 3.00 18.47
N THR A 227 -9.74 4.32 18.44
CA THR A 227 -9.10 5.05 17.34
C THR A 227 -7.64 4.67 17.17
N LEU A 228 -6.87 4.56 18.26
CA LEU A 228 -5.47 4.14 18.22
C LEU A 228 -5.32 2.68 17.73
N THR A 229 -6.27 1.81 18.08
CA THR A 229 -6.33 0.43 17.59
C THR A 229 -6.63 0.39 16.10
N THR A 230 -7.49 1.28 15.58
CA THR A 230 -7.72 1.43 14.13
C THR A 230 -6.44 1.85 13.40
N HIS A 231 -5.67 2.79 13.97
CA HIS A 231 -4.36 3.15 13.42
C HIS A 231 -3.39 1.95 13.40
N ALA A 232 -3.34 1.16 14.48
CA ALA A 232 -2.55 -0.07 14.53
C ALA A 232 -2.98 -1.06 13.44
N ALA A 233 -4.28 -1.23 13.24
CA ALA A 233 -4.82 -2.09 12.19
C ALA A 233 -4.35 -1.63 10.80
N HIS A 234 -4.45 -0.34 10.48
CA HIS A 234 -4.01 0.19 9.18
C HIS A 234 -2.50 -0.02 8.91
N VAL A 235 -1.64 0.22 9.91
CA VAL A 235 -0.19 -0.05 9.77
C VAL A 235 0.06 -1.53 9.51
N LYS A 236 -0.59 -2.40 10.28
CA LYS A 236 -0.48 -3.85 10.12
C LYS A 236 -0.99 -4.33 8.76
N GLU A 237 -2.09 -3.77 8.28
CA GLU A 237 -2.67 -4.09 6.98
C GLU A 237 -1.72 -3.73 5.84
N LEU A 238 -1.13 -2.53 5.87
CA LEU A 238 -0.11 -2.13 4.89
C LEU A 238 1.10 -3.06 4.92
N TRP A 239 1.59 -3.38 6.11
CA TRP A 239 2.69 -4.33 6.31
C TRP A 239 2.37 -5.70 5.70
N GLN A 240 1.17 -6.25 5.93
CA GLN A 240 0.75 -7.54 5.37
C GLN A 240 0.73 -7.52 3.84
N ASP A 241 0.24 -6.44 3.23
CA ASP A 241 0.26 -6.28 1.79
C ASP A 241 1.69 -6.17 1.24
N MET A 242 2.59 -5.45 1.93
CA MET A 242 4.00 -5.40 1.57
C MET A 242 4.66 -6.77 1.60
N VAL A 243 4.37 -7.59 2.63
CA VAL A 243 4.82 -8.99 2.69
C VAL A 243 4.26 -9.79 1.53
N ALA A 244 2.95 -9.68 1.26
CA ALA A 244 2.28 -10.45 0.21
C ALA A 244 2.82 -10.12 -1.19
N LEU A 245 3.19 -8.87 -1.44
CA LEU A 245 3.78 -8.38 -2.70
C LEU A 245 5.29 -8.62 -2.80
N GLY A 246 5.96 -9.03 -1.71
CA GLY A 246 7.42 -9.09 -1.65
C GLY A 246 8.03 -7.74 -1.99
N LEU A 247 7.45 -6.65 -1.47
CA LEU A 247 7.95 -5.30 -1.73
C LEU A 247 9.33 -5.12 -1.11
N HIS A 248 10.30 -4.76 -1.94
CA HIS A 248 11.67 -4.52 -1.51
C HIS A 248 12.05 -3.05 -1.63
N ASP A 249 11.73 -2.28 -0.60
CA ASP A 249 12.16 -0.89 -0.45
C ASP A 249 12.50 -0.62 1.03
N PRO A 250 13.80 -0.53 1.40
CA PRO A 250 14.22 -0.35 2.78
C PRO A 250 13.64 0.91 3.44
N GLU A 251 13.49 2.00 2.66
CA GLU A 251 12.97 3.27 3.17
C GLU A 251 11.49 3.14 3.55
N LEU A 252 10.70 2.42 2.75
CA LEU A 252 9.31 2.11 3.06
C LEU A 252 9.18 1.24 4.31
N TRP A 253 9.99 0.17 4.41
CA TRP A 253 9.99 -0.71 5.57
C TRP A 253 10.33 0.05 6.86
N ASP A 254 11.33 0.91 6.83
CA ASP A 254 11.71 1.75 7.98
C ASP A 254 10.59 2.74 8.35
N ALA A 255 9.88 3.30 7.37
CA ALA A 255 8.73 4.18 7.63
C ALA A 255 7.56 3.43 8.28
N VAL A 256 7.26 2.20 7.85
CA VAL A 256 6.21 1.38 8.46
C VAL A 256 6.56 0.98 9.88
N ASP A 257 7.83 0.62 10.14
CA ASP A 257 8.29 0.33 11.50
C ASP A 257 8.20 1.56 12.40
N LEU A 258 8.55 2.76 11.90
CA LEU A 258 8.36 4.01 12.63
C LEU A 258 6.88 4.26 12.96
N ALA A 259 5.97 4.09 12.00
CA ALA A 259 4.54 4.23 12.26
C ALA A 259 4.07 3.25 13.34
N TRP A 260 4.56 2.02 13.32
CA TRP A 260 4.25 0.99 14.31
C TRP A 260 4.72 1.39 15.71
N GLU A 261 5.96 1.84 15.86
CA GLU A 261 6.50 2.32 17.15
C GLU A 261 5.68 3.48 17.72
N ILE A 262 5.34 4.46 16.87
CA ILE A 262 4.55 5.63 17.30
C ILE A 262 3.18 5.19 17.83
N VAL A 263 2.51 4.28 17.12
CA VAL A 263 1.19 3.76 17.53
C VAL A 263 1.26 2.97 18.82
N LEU A 264 2.22 2.06 18.97
CA LEU A 264 2.41 1.31 20.21
C LEU A 264 2.71 2.23 21.39
N GLY A 265 3.57 3.24 21.20
CA GLY A 265 3.83 4.25 22.21
C GLY A 265 2.58 5.04 22.57
N ALA A 266 1.74 5.41 21.60
CA ALA A 266 0.50 6.14 21.83
C ALA A 266 -0.51 5.30 22.64
N LEU A 267 -0.63 4.01 22.34
CA LEU A 267 -1.45 3.06 23.10
C LEU A 267 -0.98 2.94 24.55
N ASN A 268 0.34 2.87 24.78
CA ASN A 268 0.90 2.84 26.12
C ASN A 268 0.61 4.14 26.90
N VAL A 269 0.73 5.30 26.24
CA VAL A 269 0.40 6.60 26.84
C VAL A 269 -1.09 6.68 27.19
N ALA A 270 -1.97 6.17 26.34
CA ALA A 270 -3.42 6.14 26.59
C ALA A 270 -3.78 5.18 27.74
N ALA A 271 -3.15 4.01 27.80
CA ALA A 271 -3.42 3.00 28.83
C ALA A 271 -2.88 3.38 30.22
N ALA A 272 -1.91 4.29 30.30
CA ALA A 272 -1.37 4.81 31.55
C ALA A 272 -2.18 5.97 32.16
N ARG A 273 -3.26 6.40 31.49
CA ARG A 273 -4.18 7.45 31.97
C ARG A 273 -5.43 6.83 32.59
#